data_AF-B2D2F9-F1
#
_entry.id   AF-B2D2F9-F1
#
_cell.length_a   1.000
_cell.length_b   1.000
_cell.length_c   1.000
_cell.angle_alpha   90.00
_cell.angle_beta   90.00
_cell.angle_gamma   90.00
#
_symmetry.space_group_name_H-M   'P 1'
#
loop_
_entity.id
_entity.type
_entity.pdbx_description
1 polymer ?
#
loop_
_entity_poly.entity_id
_entity_poly.type
_entity_poly.pdbx_seq_one_letter_code
_entity_poly.pdbx_strand_id
1 'polypeptide(L)'
;GQNDQAPRYDDPGTKWCGAGDIAESKEDLGTAGATDTCCREHDLVEGKLPVLGKLDDIRNKFPYSISSCDDAKKCYQCLLNDNSTASMEFGLFYFDVVEKRCYAKTYPLNCIKSKRSFFRKKCLEYEMKVDKPRKYQLFKPPNFYWEYVKKWDLQTMDKRPTIHVDPPNSWKLIEKFDADKPSSDSEVLKRGSIAKPSRVE
;
A
#
# COMPACT_ATOMS: atom_id res chain seq x y z
N GLY A 1 3.10 7.33 36.25
CA GLY A 1 3.09 7.67 34.83
C GLY A 1 2.33 6.60 34.11
N GLN A 2 1.17 6.92 33.57
CA GLN A 2 0.38 6.01 32.73
C GLN A 2 0.84 6.24 31.28
N ASN A 3 1.23 5.15 30.62
CA ASN A 3 1.63 5.14 29.22
C ASN A 3 0.42 5.48 28.35
N ASP A 4 0.39 6.70 27.82
CA ASP A 4 -0.56 7.18 26.81
C ASP A 4 -0.22 6.59 25.43
N GLN A 5 -0.34 5.27 25.26
CA GLN A 5 -0.43 4.67 23.92
C GLN A 5 -1.90 4.52 23.54
N ALA A 6 -2.31 5.26 22.50
CA ALA A 6 -3.60 5.07 21.86
C ALA A 6 -3.80 3.59 21.44
N PRO A 7 -5.05 3.08 21.44
CA PRO A 7 -5.32 1.68 21.08
C PRO A 7 -4.78 1.36 19.68
N ARG A 8 -3.98 0.30 19.60
CA ARG A 8 -3.46 -0.29 18.35
C ARG A 8 -4.56 -1.14 17.73
N TYR A 9 -4.81 -0.97 16.44
CA TYR A 9 -5.67 -1.89 15.70
C TYR A 9 -4.82 -3.07 15.25
N ASP A 10 -5.17 -4.26 15.74
CA ASP A 10 -4.63 -5.55 15.32
C ASP A 10 -5.82 -6.40 14.85
N ASP A 11 -5.68 -7.06 13.71
CA ASP A 11 -6.79 -7.77 13.09
C ASP A 11 -7.11 -9.06 13.86
N PRO A 12 -8.38 -9.30 14.25
CA PRO A 12 -8.72 -10.46 15.07
C PRO A 12 -8.28 -11.79 14.47
N GLY A 13 -7.61 -12.61 15.26
CA GLY A 13 -7.11 -13.92 14.82
C GLY A 13 -5.80 -13.86 14.05
N THR A 14 -5.17 -12.69 13.95
CA THR A 14 -3.83 -12.51 13.35
C THR A 14 -2.84 -12.02 14.41
N LYS A 15 -1.54 -12.13 14.12
CA LYS A 15 -0.47 -11.59 14.96
C LYS A 15 0.39 -10.56 14.24
N TRP A 16 0.31 -10.50 12.91
CA TRP A 16 1.10 -9.64 12.04
C TRP A 16 0.26 -8.59 11.31
N CYS A 17 -1.07 -8.73 11.27
CA CYS A 17 -1.92 -7.80 10.55
C CYS A 17 -2.31 -6.62 11.47
N GLY A 18 -1.53 -5.56 11.46
CA GLY A 18 -1.79 -4.42 12.33
C GLY A 18 -0.82 -3.27 12.14
N ALA A 19 -0.76 -2.38 13.13
CA ALA A 19 0.23 -1.30 13.13
C ALA A 19 1.61 -1.83 13.57
N GLY A 20 2.22 -2.76 12.85
CA GLY A 20 3.31 -3.65 13.30
C GLY A 20 2.73 -4.97 13.81
N ASP A 21 3.51 -5.77 14.52
CA ASP A 21 3.10 -7.11 14.98
C ASP A 21 3.05 -7.26 16.52
N ILE A 22 2.34 -8.29 16.95
CA ILE A 22 2.27 -8.81 18.33
C ILE A 22 2.83 -10.25 18.43
N ALA A 23 3.56 -10.69 17.40
CA ALA A 23 4.07 -12.05 17.30
C ALA A 23 5.28 -12.27 18.23
N GLU A 24 5.34 -13.43 18.87
CA GLU A 24 6.47 -13.79 19.75
C GLU A 24 7.69 -14.28 18.97
N SER A 25 7.48 -14.78 17.75
CA SER A 25 8.53 -15.24 16.84
C SER A 25 8.07 -15.14 15.39
N LYS A 26 8.99 -15.30 14.41
CA LYS A 26 8.65 -15.22 12.97
C LYS A 26 7.63 -16.28 12.55
N GLU A 27 7.61 -17.41 13.23
CA GLU A 27 6.73 -18.54 12.94
C GLU A 27 5.41 -18.45 13.71
N ASP A 28 5.29 -17.48 14.62
CA ASP A 28 4.13 -17.28 15.46
C ASP A 28 2.99 -16.63 14.67
N LEU A 29 2.06 -17.45 14.22
CA LEU A 29 0.87 -17.05 13.48
C LEU A 29 -0.39 -17.23 14.34
N GLY A 30 -1.38 -16.38 14.11
CA GLY A 30 -2.71 -16.48 14.68
C GLY A 30 -3.58 -17.55 14.00
N THR A 31 -4.85 -17.62 14.42
CA THR A 31 -5.82 -18.59 13.91
C THR A 31 -6.22 -18.34 12.45
N ALA A 32 -6.17 -17.09 11.97
CA ALA A 32 -6.34 -16.71 10.58
C ALA A 32 -5.01 -16.85 9.80
N GLY A 33 -4.40 -18.03 9.85
CA GLY A 33 -2.99 -18.23 9.46
C GLY A 33 -2.62 -17.85 8.02
N ALA A 34 -3.54 -17.98 7.05
CA ALA A 34 -3.30 -17.58 5.66
C ALA A 34 -3.21 -16.05 5.52
N THR A 35 -4.21 -15.32 6.04
CA THR A 35 -4.21 -13.86 6.13
C THR A 35 -2.97 -13.36 6.89
N ASP A 36 -2.69 -13.98 8.03
CA ASP A 36 -1.58 -13.59 8.91
C ASP A 36 -0.21 -13.82 8.25
N THR A 37 -0.08 -14.88 7.44
CA THR A 37 1.12 -15.11 6.62
C THR A 37 1.35 -13.97 5.62
N CYS A 38 0.29 -13.48 4.96
CA CYS A 38 0.39 -12.34 4.03
C CYS A 38 0.89 -11.08 4.74
N CYS A 39 0.42 -10.83 5.96
CA CYS A 39 0.85 -9.69 6.77
C CYS A 39 2.28 -9.85 7.25
N ARG A 40 2.67 -11.03 7.74
CA ARG A 40 4.05 -11.32 8.14
C ARG A 40 5.04 -11.09 7.01
N GLU A 41 4.75 -11.62 5.83
CA GLU A 41 5.62 -11.44 4.67
C GLU A 41 5.77 -9.97 4.30
N HIS A 42 4.70 -9.19 4.38
CA HIS A 42 4.75 -7.73 4.20
C HIS A 42 5.50 -7.02 5.34
N ASP A 43 5.38 -7.52 6.56
CA ASP A 43 5.98 -6.90 7.74
C ASP A 43 7.50 -7.03 7.77
N LEU A 44 7.99 -8.19 7.36
CA LEU A 44 9.41 -8.52 7.26
C LEU A 44 10.13 -7.88 6.05
N VAL A 45 9.40 -7.24 5.13
CA VAL A 45 10.02 -6.51 4.02
C VAL A 45 10.84 -5.32 4.55
N GLU A 46 12.10 -5.29 4.14
CA GLU A 46 13.00 -4.15 4.37
C GLU A 46 12.76 -3.02 3.36
N GLY A 47 13.37 -1.84 3.63
CA GLY A 47 13.22 -0.70 2.73
C GLY A 47 11.83 -0.08 2.81
N LYS A 48 11.21 -0.04 3.99
CA LYS A 48 10.03 0.80 4.22
C LYS A 48 10.47 2.24 4.45
N LEU A 49 9.81 3.20 3.82
CA LEU A 49 9.98 4.63 4.07
C LEU A 49 9.29 4.97 5.42
N PRO A 50 10.04 5.29 6.49
CA PRO A 50 9.47 5.51 7.81
C PRO A 50 8.60 6.78 7.86
N VAL A 51 7.80 6.93 8.92
CA VAL A 51 7.03 8.15 9.21
C VAL A 51 7.97 9.35 9.24
N LEU A 52 7.59 10.44 8.57
CA LEU A 52 8.42 11.65 8.35
C LEU A 52 9.70 11.45 7.53
N GLY A 53 9.98 10.23 7.08
CA GLY A 53 11.11 9.88 6.24
C GLY A 53 11.04 10.55 4.87
N LYS A 54 12.22 10.75 4.27
CA LYS A 54 12.40 11.34 2.94
C LYS A 54 13.09 10.35 2.01
N LEU A 55 12.63 10.30 0.76
CA LEU A 55 13.24 9.54 -0.34
C LEU A 55 13.19 10.43 -1.58
N ASP A 56 14.34 10.91 -2.06
CA ASP A 56 14.44 11.94 -3.10
C ASP A 56 13.47 13.12 -2.83
N ASP A 57 12.51 13.34 -3.72
CA ASP A 57 11.53 14.43 -3.63
C ASP A 57 10.27 14.07 -2.83
N ILE A 58 10.10 12.81 -2.42
CA ILE A 58 8.94 12.37 -1.64
C ILE A 58 9.21 12.42 -0.14
N ARG A 59 8.21 12.88 0.62
CA ARG A 59 8.21 12.84 2.09
C ARG A 59 7.01 12.07 2.59
N ASN A 60 7.23 11.11 3.47
CA ASN A 60 6.15 10.39 4.12
C ASN A 60 5.47 11.26 5.18
N LYS A 61 4.31 11.82 4.83
CA LYS A 61 3.46 12.61 5.74
C LYS A 61 2.35 11.77 6.39
N PHE A 62 2.32 10.46 6.14
CA PHE A 62 1.30 9.56 6.65
C PHE A 62 1.72 8.99 8.01
N PRO A 63 0.77 8.63 8.89
CA PRO A 63 1.04 8.07 10.22
C PRO A 63 1.41 6.58 10.16
N TYR A 64 2.06 6.14 9.09
CA TYR A 64 2.49 4.76 8.89
C TYR A 64 3.71 4.69 7.96
N SER A 65 4.48 3.61 8.04
CA SER A 65 5.56 3.34 7.08
C SER A 65 5.00 2.98 5.71
N ILE A 66 5.66 3.45 4.64
CA ILE A 66 5.27 3.18 3.25
C ILE A 66 6.24 2.17 2.63
N SER A 67 5.75 1.04 2.14
CA SER A 67 6.57 0.04 1.42
C SER A 67 6.69 0.36 -0.07
N SER A 68 7.53 -0.39 -0.78
CA SER A 68 7.58 -0.34 -2.25
C SER A 68 6.22 -0.78 -2.84
N CYS A 69 5.91 -0.34 -4.07
CA CYS A 69 4.71 -0.80 -4.76
C CYS A 69 4.79 -2.27 -5.15
N ASP A 70 5.98 -2.85 -5.31
CA ASP A 70 6.14 -4.28 -5.57
C ASP A 70 5.74 -5.09 -4.34
N ASP A 71 6.18 -4.67 -3.15
CA ASP A 71 5.87 -5.36 -1.90
C ASP A 71 4.41 -5.13 -1.47
N ALA A 72 3.86 -3.94 -1.71
CA ALA A 72 2.44 -3.68 -1.53
C ALA A 72 1.57 -4.56 -2.46
N LYS A 73 2.00 -4.77 -3.71
CA LYS A 73 1.31 -5.67 -4.65
C LYS A 73 1.36 -7.13 -4.20
N LYS A 74 2.50 -7.61 -3.70
CA LYS A 74 2.61 -8.98 -3.15
C LYS A 74 1.63 -9.19 -2.01
N CYS A 75 1.60 -8.28 -1.03
CA CYS A 75 0.65 -8.29 0.08
C CYS A 75 -0.81 -8.28 -0.43
N TYR A 76 -1.14 -7.36 -1.33
CA TYR A 76 -2.47 -7.24 -1.94
C TYR A 76 -2.91 -8.53 -2.64
N GLN A 77 -2.04 -9.14 -3.45
CA GLN A 77 -2.36 -10.38 -4.16
C GLN A 77 -2.44 -11.59 -3.23
N CYS A 78 -1.59 -11.65 -2.20
CA CYS A 78 -1.67 -12.70 -1.18
C CYS A 78 -3.03 -12.69 -0.49
N LEU A 79 -3.47 -11.52 -0.01
CA LEU A 79 -4.79 -11.34 0.60
C LEU A 79 -5.91 -11.66 -0.39
N LEU A 80 -5.86 -11.16 -1.63
CA LEU A 80 -6.85 -11.54 -2.66
C LEU A 80 -6.91 -13.05 -2.95
N ASN A 81 -5.85 -13.81 -2.70
CA ASN A 81 -5.80 -15.26 -2.89
C ASN A 81 -6.31 -16.06 -1.67
N ASP A 82 -6.53 -15.40 -0.53
CA ASP A 82 -7.16 -16.01 0.65
C ASP A 82 -8.66 -15.72 0.64
N ASN A 83 -9.50 -16.75 0.55
CA ASN A 83 -10.96 -16.63 0.52
C ASN A 83 -11.59 -16.50 1.94
N SER A 84 -10.80 -16.14 2.95
CA SER A 84 -11.30 -15.98 4.30
C SER A 84 -11.97 -14.61 4.52
N THR A 85 -12.93 -14.56 5.44
CA THR A 85 -13.51 -13.29 5.90
C THR A 85 -12.44 -12.37 6.50
N ALA A 86 -11.46 -12.91 7.22
CA ALA A 86 -10.34 -12.14 7.77
C ALA A 86 -9.57 -11.40 6.67
N SER A 87 -9.22 -12.07 5.57
CA SER A 87 -8.55 -11.44 4.43
C SER A 87 -9.39 -10.32 3.80
N MET A 88 -10.69 -10.56 3.63
CA MET A 88 -11.61 -9.55 3.09
C MET A 88 -11.68 -8.31 4.00
N GLU A 89 -11.89 -8.49 5.30
CA GLU A 89 -12.02 -7.42 6.28
C GLU A 89 -10.72 -6.63 6.43
N PHE A 90 -9.60 -7.33 6.61
CA PHE A 90 -8.29 -6.68 6.72
C PHE A 90 -7.93 -5.95 5.43
N GLY A 91 -8.11 -6.58 4.27
CA GLY A 91 -7.79 -5.96 2.98
C GLY A 91 -8.63 -4.71 2.71
N LEU A 92 -9.94 -4.74 3.02
CA LEU A 92 -10.81 -3.56 2.99
C LEU A 92 -10.27 -2.45 3.93
N PHE A 93 -9.99 -2.78 5.18
CA PHE A 93 -9.48 -1.80 6.15
C PHE A 93 -8.13 -1.21 5.69
N TYR A 94 -7.18 -2.06 5.35
CA TYR A 94 -5.81 -1.70 5.05
C TYR A 94 -5.69 -0.90 3.74
N PHE A 95 -6.30 -1.37 2.64
CA PHE A 95 -6.14 -0.73 1.33
C PHE A 95 -7.20 0.32 1.01
N ASP A 96 -8.44 0.16 1.50
CA ASP A 96 -9.55 1.03 1.11
C ASP A 96 -9.88 2.08 2.18
N VAL A 97 -9.86 1.71 3.47
CA VAL A 97 -10.18 2.66 4.58
C VAL A 97 -8.96 3.50 4.94
N VAL A 98 -7.81 2.86 5.21
CA VAL A 98 -6.56 3.58 5.51
C VAL A 98 -5.93 4.20 4.25
N GLU A 99 -6.33 3.73 3.07
CA GLU A 99 -5.79 4.15 1.77
C GLU A 99 -4.26 4.06 1.71
N LYS A 100 -3.71 2.91 2.16
CA LYS A 100 -2.26 2.68 2.24
C LYS A 100 -1.56 3.00 0.93
N ARG A 101 -0.54 3.84 1.01
CA ARG A 101 0.30 4.22 -0.15
C ARG A 101 1.48 3.27 -0.31
N CYS A 102 1.99 3.23 -1.53
CA CYS A 102 3.28 2.64 -1.84
C CYS A 102 4.15 3.63 -2.62
N TYR A 103 5.47 3.43 -2.64
CA TYR A 103 6.38 4.21 -3.48
C TYR A 103 6.92 3.38 -4.64
N ALA A 104 7.19 4.01 -5.78
CA ALA A 104 7.92 3.40 -6.90
C ALA A 104 8.76 4.45 -7.64
N LYS A 105 9.91 4.04 -8.19
CA LYS A 105 10.73 4.90 -9.05
C LYS A 105 10.35 4.68 -10.50
N THR A 106 9.54 5.59 -11.03
CA THR A 106 8.92 5.42 -12.36
C THR A 106 8.81 6.75 -13.10
N TYR A 107 8.37 6.70 -14.36
CA TYR A 107 8.11 7.89 -15.16
C TYR A 107 7.05 8.78 -14.50
N PRO A 108 7.18 10.12 -14.58
CA PRO A 108 6.20 11.04 -14.01
C PRO A 108 4.80 10.81 -14.58
N LEU A 109 3.78 10.71 -13.73
CA LEU A 109 2.40 10.68 -14.20
C LEU A 109 1.93 12.09 -14.59
N ASN A 110 1.24 12.19 -15.73
CA ASN A 110 0.54 13.40 -16.17
C ASN A 110 -0.96 13.15 -16.23
N CYS A 111 -1.75 14.09 -15.68
CA CYS A 111 -3.20 14.01 -15.75
C CYS A 111 -3.70 14.49 -17.11
N ILE A 112 -4.29 13.59 -17.90
CA ILE A 112 -4.81 13.91 -19.24
C ILE A 112 -6.32 14.15 -19.26
N LYS A 113 -7.05 13.59 -18.30
CA LYS A 113 -8.50 13.78 -18.17
C LYS A 113 -8.86 14.12 -16.74
N SER A 114 -9.60 15.20 -16.55
CA SER A 114 -10.03 15.63 -15.22
C SER A 114 -11.52 15.97 -15.18
N LYS A 115 -12.13 15.74 -14.02
CA LYS A 115 -13.49 16.18 -13.71
C LYS A 115 -13.40 17.21 -12.60
N ARG A 116 -14.03 18.36 -12.82
CA ARG A 116 -14.18 19.39 -11.80
C ARG A 116 -15.41 19.06 -10.95
N SER A 117 -15.23 19.01 -9.64
CA SER A 117 -16.31 18.98 -8.65
C SER A 117 -16.22 20.23 -7.77
N PHE A 118 -17.27 20.49 -6.99
CA PHE A 118 -17.55 21.75 -6.30
C PHE A 118 -16.34 22.35 -5.53
N PHE A 119 -15.46 21.51 -4.95
CA PHE A 119 -14.23 21.98 -4.29
C PHE A 119 -12.92 21.32 -4.77
N ARG A 120 -12.95 20.39 -5.73
CA ARG A 120 -11.75 19.62 -6.11
C ARG A 120 -11.73 19.30 -7.60
N LYS A 121 -10.59 19.55 -8.25
CA LYS A 121 -10.27 18.99 -9.57
C LYS A 121 -9.79 17.54 -9.36
N LYS A 122 -10.56 16.58 -9.84
CA LYS A 122 -10.24 15.15 -9.76
C LYS A 122 -9.64 14.69 -11.07
N CYS A 123 -8.47 14.06 -11.05
CA CYS A 123 -7.95 13.41 -12.24
C CYS A 123 -8.61 12.05 -12.43
N LEU A 124 -9.10 11.79 -13.64
CA LEU A 124 -9.75 10.53 -14.01
C LEU A 124 -8.80 9.60 -14.76
N GLU A 125 -7.84 10.15 -15.49
CA GLU A 125 -6.96 9.39 -16.37
C GLU A 125 -5.58 10.01 -16.42
N TYR A 126 -4.58 9.15 -16.42
CA TYR A 126 -3.18 9.52 -16.38
C TYR A 126 -2.41 8.83 -17.51
N GLU A 127 -1.36 9.49 -17.97
CA GLU A 127 -0.35 8.95 -18.87
C GLU A 127 1.03 9.02 -18.20
N MET A 128 1.96 8.17 -18.62
CA MET A 128 3.37 8.24 -18.22
C MET A 128 4.12 9.21 -19.13
N LYS A 129 4.91 10.12 -18.56
CA LYS A 129 5.84 10.99 -19.29
C LYS A 129 7.17 10.27 -19.51
N VAL A 130 7.19 9.39 -20.51
CA VAL A 130 8.37 8.58 -20.87
C VAL A 130 9.56 9.40 -21.38
N ASP A 131 9.30 10.65 -21.78
CA ASP A 131 10.31 11.63 -22.19
C ASP A 131 11.06 12.28 -21.02
N LYS A 132 10.60 12.04 -19.78
CA LYS A 132 11.18 12.61 -18.56
C LYS A 132 11.93 11.55 -17.75
N PRO A 133 12.94 11.94 -16.96
CA PRO A 133 13.63 10.99 -16.10
C PRO A 133 12.69 10.39 -15.05
N ARG A 134 12.92 9.11 -14.71
CA ARG A 134 12.19 8.41 -13.63
C ARG A 134 12.46 9.09 -12.28
N LYS A 135 11.44 9.17 -11.44
CA LYS A 135 11.52 9.72 -10.07
C LYS A 135 10.62 8.94 -9.11
N TYR A 136 10.95 8.98 -7.82
CA TYR A 136 10.07 8.40 -6.80
C TYR A 136 8.75 9.15 -6.72
N GLN A 137 7.67 8.39 -6.69
CA GLN A 137 6.30 8.89 -6.58
C GLN A 137 5.50 7.97 -5.65
N LEU A 138 4.44 8.50 -5.04
CA LEU A 138 3.51 7.74 -4.21
C LEU A 138 2.27 7.35 -5.00
N PHE A 139 1.82 6.10 -4.84
CA PHE A 139 0.67 5.55 -5.55
C PHE A 139 -0.34 4.95 -4.59
N LYS A 140 -1.62 5.00 -4.99
CA LYS A 140 -2.70 4.26 -4.32
C LYS A 140 -2.90 2.89 -4.98
N PRO A 141 -3.25 1.85 -4.21
CA PRO A 141 -3.70 0.56 -4.72
C PRO A 141 -5.06 0.67 -5.43
N PRO A 142 -5.46 -0.35 -6.21
CA PRO A 142 -6.85 -0.57 -6.59
C PRO A 142 -7.74 -0.77 -5.35
N ASN A 143 -9.06 -0.64 -5.53
CA ASN A 143 -10.01 -0.90 -4.44
C ASN A 143 -10.04 -2.40 -4.13
N PHE A 144 -9.57 -2.78 -2.94
CA PHE A 144 -9.38 -4.18 -2.56
C PHE A 144 -10.72 -4.91 -2.50
N TYR A 145 -11.69 -4.35 -1.79
CA TYR A 145 -12.98 -5.00 -1.57
C TYR A 145 -13.68 -5.32 -2.90
N TRP A 146 -13.67 -4.38 -3.86
CA TRP A 146 -14.24 -4.61 -5.19
C TRP A 146 -13.53 -5.73 -5.97
N GLU A 147 -12.20 -5.80 -5.92
CA GLU A 147 -11.47 -6.88 -6.59
C GLU A 147 -11.68 -8.23 -5.88
N TYR A 148 -11.85 -8.23 -4.55
CA TYR A 148 -12.13 -9.42 -3.75
C TYR A 148 -13.50 -10.02 -4.09
N VAL A 149 -14.58 -9.24 -3.98
CA VAL A 149 -15.95 -9.75 -4.25
C VAL A 149 -16.09 -10.25 -5.69
N LYS A 150 -15.44 -9.57 -6.64
CA LYS A 150 -15.46 -9.95 -8.05
C LYS A 150 -14.74 -11.28 -8.28
N LYS A 151 -13.61 -11.49 -7.60
CA LYS A 151 -12.82 -12.71 -7.74
C LYS A 151 -13.53 -13.95 -7.19
N TRP A 152 -14.21 -13.79 -6.06
CA TRP A 152 -14.88 -14.88 -5.36
C TRP A 152 -16.37 -14.99 -5.68
N ASP A 153 -16.86 -14.26 -6.68
CA ASP A 153 -18.26 -14.23 -7.15
C ASP A 153 -19.28 -14.08 -6.02
N LEU A 154 -18.98 -13.18 -5.08
CA LEU A 154 -19.87 -12.91 -3.97
C LEU A 154 -21.06 -12.09 -4.48
N GLN A 155 -22.26 -12.68 -4.46
CA GLN A 155 -23.52 -12.10 -4.95
C GLN A 155 -23.99 -10.84 -4.18
N THR A 156 -23.15 -10.27 -3.33
CA THR A 156 -23.47 -9.13 -2.47
C THR A 156 -23.33 -7.78 -3.17
N MET A 157 -22.84 -7.73 -4.42
CA MET A 157 -22.58 -6.47 -5.11
C MET A 157 -22.89 -6.48 -6.62
N ASP A 158 -24.03 -5.89 -7.00
CA ASP A 158 -24.38 -5.68 -8.41
C ASP A 158 -23.65 -4.49 -9.06
N LYS A 159 -23.06 -3.57 -8.27
CA LYS A 159 -22.42 -2.33 -8.77
C LYS A 159 -21.21 -1.91 -7.95
N ARG A 160 -20.16 -1.44 -8.64
CA ARG A 160 -18.96 -0.86 -8.02
C ARG A 160 -19.32 0.39 -7.21
N PRO A 161 -18.96 0.48 -5.91
CA PRO A 161 -19.15 1.69 -5.13
C PRO A 161 -18.38 2.82 -5.81
N THR A 162 -19.08 3.88 -6.19
CA THR A 162 -18.56 4.96 -7.05
C THR A 162 -17.64 5.94 -6.32
N ILE A 163 -17.20 5.64 -5.09
CA ILE A 163 -16.75 6.68 -4.15
C ILE A 163 -15.23 6.84 -4.06
N HIS A 164 -14.41 5.82 -4.34
CA HIS A 164 -12.94 5.95 -4.31
C HIS A 164 -12.38 5.93 -5.74
N VAL A 165 -11.97 7.11 -6.23
CA VAL A 165 -11.33 7.22 -7.56
C VAL A 165 -9.97 7.88 -7.35
N ASP A 166 -9.01 7.04 -7.01
CA ASP A 166 -7.70 7.14 -7.65
C ASP A 166 -7.80 6.49 -9.01
N PRO A 167 -6.94 6.85 -9.96
CA PRO A 167 -6.98 6.21 -11.26
C PRO A 167 -6.82 4.70 -11.06
N PRO A 168 -7.74 3.86 -11.58
CA PRO A 168 -7.68 2.41 -11.49
C PRO A 168 -6.46 1.80 -12.24
N ASN A 169 -5.55 2.63 -12.69
CA ASN A 169 -4.47 2.30 -13.61
C ASN A 169 -3.09 2.67 -13.07
N SER A 170 -2.92 3.26 -11.87
CA SER A 170 -1.58 3.64 -11.37
C SER A 170 -0.62 2.44 -11.33
N TRP A 171 -1.05 1.34 -10.70
CA TRP A 171 -0.27 0.11 -10.62
C TRP A 171 -0.07 -0.57 -11.99
N LYS A 172 -1.11 -0.53 -12.85
CA LYS A 172 -1.06 -1.07 -14.22
C LYS A 172 -0.14 -0.26 -15.13
N LEU A 173 -0.09 1.06 -14.96
CA LEU A 173 0.81 1.95 -15.70
C LEU A 173 2.26 1.68 -15.29
N ILE A 174 2.54 1.51 -14.00
CA ILE A 174 3.88 1.11 -13.53
C ILE A 174 4.28 -0.20 -14.23
N GLU A 175 3.45 -1.24 -14.15
CA GLU A 175 3.74 -2.54 -14.79
C GLU A 175 3.99 -2.45 -16.30
N LYS A 176 3.19 -1.64 -17.00
CA LYS A 176 3.30 -1.49 -18.44
C LYS A 176 4.61 -0.82 -18.88
N PHE A 177 5.10 0.15 -18.12
CA PHE A 177 6.20 1.03 -18.53
C PHE A 177 7.53 0.76 -17.81
N ASP A 178 7.54 -0.09 -16.79
CA ASP A 178 8.73 -0.44 -16.00
C ASP A 178 9.08 -1.94 -16.09
N ALA A 179 8.74 -2.60 -17.21
CA ALA A 179 9.11 -4.00 -17.46
C ALA A 179 10.63 -4.24 -17.50
N ASP A 180 11.42 -3.17 -17.71
CA ASP A 180 12.88 -3.12 -17.76
C ASP A 180 13.53 -2.67 -16.44
N LYS A 181 12.74 -2.39 -15.37
CA LYS A 181 13.31 -1.82 -14.15
C LYS A 181 14.18 -2.85 -13.39
N PRO A 182 15.34 -2.43 -12.84
CA PRO A 182 16.18 -3.31 -12.02
C PRO A 182 15.45 -3.78 -10.75
N SER A 183 15.81 -4.96 -10.26
CA SER A 183 15.15 -5.68 -9.17
C SER A 183 14.81 -4.82 -7.95
N SER A 184 13.52 -4.84 -7.59
CA SER A 184 12.84 -4.28 -6.41
C SER A 184 13.31 -2.89 -5.92
N ASP A 185 12.39 -1.92 -5.94
CA ASP A 185 12.66 -0.57 -5.42
C ASP A 185 13.06 -0.56 -3.92
N SER A 186 12.84 -1.67 -3.21
CA SER A 186 13.24 -1.88 -1.82
C SER A 186 14.76 -2.03 -1.65
N GLU A 187 15.51 -2.51 -2.65
CA GLU A 187 16.98 -2.61 -2.59
C GLU A 187 17.68 -1.23 -2.53
N VAL A 188 17.05 -0.20 -3.10
CA VAL A 188 17.62 1.17 -3.12
C VAL A 188 17.63 1.78 -1.72
N LEU A 189 16.63 1.48 -0.89
CA LEU A 189 16.59 1.95 0.49
C LEU A 189 17.54 1.20 1.43
N LYS A 190 17.98 -0.01 1.05
CA LYS A 190 19.03 -0.76 1.78
C LYS A 190 20.41 -0.09 1.68
N ARG A 191 20.64 0.77 0.68
CA ARG A 191 21.95 1.38 0.37
C ARG A 191 22.18 2.80 0.94
N GLY A 192 21.36 3.27 1.88
CA GLY A 192 21.76 4.37 2.77
C GLY A 192 21.28 5.80 2.44
N SER A 193 20.13 5.98 1.78
CA SER A 193 19.59 7.33 1.49
C SER A 193 18.57 7.89 2.50
N ILE A 194 18.35 7.24 3.65
CA ILE A 194 17.42 7.75 4.67
C ILE A 194 18.17 8.64 5.65
N ALA A 195 18.03 9.96 5.50
CA ALA A 195 18.29 10.88 6.60
C ALA A 195 17.24 10.63 7.70
N LYS A 196 17.63 9.92 8.77
CA LYS A 196 16.79 9.80 9.98
C LYS A 196 16.65 11.21 10.58
N PRO A 197 15.45 11.62 11.04
CA PRO A 197 15.33 12.84 11.82
C PRO A 197 16.16 12.70 13.11
N SER A 198 16.96 13.72 13.41
CA SER A 198 17.62 13.87 14.71
C SER A 198 16.57 13.81 15.80
N ARG A 199 16.76 12.90 16.76
CA ARG A 199 15.96 12.83 17.98
C ARG A 199 16.08 14.19 18.67
N VAL A 200 14.96 14.90 18.81
CA VAL A 200 14.89 16.05 19.71
C VAL A 200 14.89 15.45 21.11
N GLU A 201 15.95 15.73 21.88
CA GLU A 201 16.03 15.47 23.32
C GLU A 201 14.99 16.30 24.09
#